data_AF-A0A075X6D3-F1
#
_entry.id   AF-A0A075X6D3-F1
#
_cell.length_a   1.000
_cell.length_b   1.000
_cell.length_c   1.000
_cell.angle_alpha   90.00
_cell.angle_beta   90.00
_cell.angle_gamma   90.00
#
_symmetry.space_group_name_H-M   'P 1'
#
loop_
_entity.id
_entity.type
_entity.pdbx_description
1 polymer ?
#
loop_
_entity_poly.entity_id
_entity_poly.type
_entity_poly.pdbx_seq_one_letter_code
_entity_poly.pdbx_strand_id
1 'polypeptide(L)'
;VEALQIHNLVVDPVMVSRAGAQLIDDEAVNTLCHTLIPLAAIATPNRYEAQILSGLEINTLDDMRKCAQIIHEKFKAKVVLVKGGGMSGSGRGVDVWFDGQKLETLSVKQVETKNTHGTGCTLSAAIAANL
;
A
#
# COMPACT_ATOMS: atom_id res chain seq x y z
N VAL A 1 6.07 -6.36 -17.53
CA VAL A 1 6.75 -6.92 -16.34
C VAL A 1 7.44 -8.22 -16.70
N GLU A 2 6.70 -9.25 -17.09
CA GLU A 2 7.25 -10.59 -17.38
C GLU A 2 8.22 -10.60 -18.57
N ALA A 3 7.88 -9.90 -19.67
CA ALA A 3 8.77 -9.78 -20.83
C ALA A 3 10.14 -9.14 -20.52
N LEU A 4 10.20 -8.32 -19.45
CA LEU A 4 11.42 -7.68 -18.98
C LEU A 4 12.05 -8.41 -17.77
N GLN A 5 11.48 -9.54 -17.35
CA GLN A 5 11.93 -10.34 -16.21
C GLN A 5 12.17 -9.53 -14.93
N ILE A 6 11.27 -8.58 -14.63
CA ILE A 6 11.38 -7.74 -13.43
C ILE A 6 11.07 -8.59 -12.20
N HIS A 7 12.09 -8.94 -11.42
CA HIS A 7 11.95 -9.76 -10.20
C HIS A 7 11.58 -8.95 -8.94
N ASN A 8 12.08 -7.72 -8.84
CA ASN A 8 11.87 -6.81 -7.71
C ASN A 8 10.79 -5.77 -8.03
N LEU A 9 9.60 -6.23 -8.42
CA LEU A 9 8.51 -5.33 -8.79
C LEU A 9 7.92 -4.65 -7.55
N VAL A 10 8.01 -3.32 -7.50
CA VAL A 10 7.28 -2.48 -6.53
C VAL A 10 6.00 -1.97 -7.18
N VAL A 11 4.86 -2.19 -6.53
CA VAL A 11 3.56 -1.70 -7.00
C VAL A 11 3.02 -0.68 -6.00
N ASP A 12 2.88 0.58 -6.43
CA ASP A 12 2.10 1.61 -5.73
C ASP A 12 0.73 1.70 -6.42
N PRO A 13 -0.33 1.10 -5.84
CA PRO A 13 -1.60 0.92 -6.52
C PRO A 13 -2.44 2.21 -6.46
N VAL A 14 -1.95 3.27 -7.12
CA VAL A 14 -2.55 4.61 -7.13
C VAL A 14 -3.91 4.59 -7.84
N MET A 15 -4.95 4.20 -7.10
CA MET A 15 -6.33 4.07 -7.59
C MET A 15 -7.23 5.19 -7.09
N VAL A 16 -6.92 5.74 -5.91
CA VAL A 16 -7.70 6.77 -5.24
C VAL A 16 -6.79 7.83 -4.67
N SER A 17 -7.20 9.08 -4.75
CA SER A 17 -6.51 10.19 -4.11
C SER A 17 -6.59 10.06 -2.59
N ARG A 18 -5.78 10.84 -1.88
CA ARG A 18 -5.87 10.96 -0.41
C ARG A 18 -7.17 11.58 0.08
N ALA A 19 -7.98 12.14 -0.83
CA ALA A 19 -9.32 12.62 -0.55
C ALA A 19 -10.41 11.58 -0.91
N GLY A 20 -10.01 10.36 -1.32
CA GLY A 20 -10.92 9.28 -1.71
C GLY A 20 -11.48 9.38 -3.13
N ALA A 21 -11.01 10.33 -3.96
CA ALA A 21 -11.46 10.46 -5.34
C ALA A 21 -10.82 9.38 -6.22
N GLN A 22 -11.63 8.62 -6.95
CA GLN A 22 -11.15 7.61 -7.90
C GLN A 22 -10.35 8.27 -9.03
N LEU A 23 -9.17 7.71 -9.32
CA LEU A 23 -8.19 8.26 -10.27
C LEU A 23 -8.14 7.49 -11.60
N ILE A 24 -8.55 6.23 -11.58
CA ILE A 24 -8.56 5.33 -12.74
C ILE A 24 -9.90 4.59 -12.80
N ASP A 25 -10.32 4.17 -13.99
CA ASP A 25 -11.56 3.42 -14.17
C ASP A 25 -11.52 2.01 -13.51
N ASP A 26 -12.70 1.41 -13.36
CA ASP A 26 -12.87 0.13 -12.67
C ASP A 26 -12.15 -1.03 -13.39
N GLU A 27 -12.00 -0.95 -14.72
CA GLU A 27 -11.28 -1.96 -15.50
C GLU A 27 -9.78 -1.91 -15.16
N ALA A 28 -9.20 -0.70 -15.11
CA ALA A 28 -7.82 -0.48 -14.70
C ALA A 28 -7.57 -0.93 -13.25
N VAL A 29 -8.49 -0.66 -12.33
CA VAL A 29 -8.44 -1.20 -10.96
C VAL A 29 -8.41 -2.72 -10.99
N ASN A 30 -9.28 -3.34 -11.78
CA ASN A 30 -9.36 -4.80 -11.87
C ASN A 30 -8.06 -5.42 -12.41
N THR A 31 -7.48 -4.85 -13.47
CA THR A 31 -6.19 -5.28 -14.03
C THR A 31 -5.04 -5.10 -13.03
N LEU A 32 -4.99 -3.96 -12.34
CA LEU A 32 -4.00 -3.70 -11.31
C LEU A 32 -4.05 -4.78 -10.22
N CYS A 33 -5.26 -5.06 -9.72
CA CYS A 33 -5.50 -6.03 -8.65
C CYS A 33 -5.18 -7.48 -9.05
N HIS A 34 -5.62 -7.93 -10.23
CA HIS A 34 -5.59 -9.34 -10.59
C HIS A 34 -4.44 -9.71 -11.53
N THR A 35 -3.74 -8.73 -12.10
CA THR A 35 -2.63 -8.97 -13.03
C THR A 35 -1.31 -8.41 -12.50
N LEU A 36 -1.29 -7.21 -11.92
CA LEU A 36 -0.04 -6.55 -11.53
C LEU A 36 0.37 -6.84 -10.07
N ILE A 37 -0.54 -6.69 -9.11
CA ILE A 37 -0.27 -6.95 -7.68
C ILE A 37 0.23 -8.38 -7.42
N PRO A 38 -0.27 -9.45 -8.08
CA PRO A 38 0.24 -10.81 -7.88
C PRO A 38 1.71 -11.00 -8.28
N LEU A 39 2.25 -10.11 -9.13
CA LEU A 39 3.66 -10.13 -9.53
C LEU A 39 4.55 -9.31 -8.58
N ALA A 40 3.95 -8.56 -7.65
CA ALA A 40 4.66 -7.61 -6.81
C ALA A 40 5.58 -8.33 -5.79
N ALA A 41 6.84 -7.92 -5.76
CA ALA A 41 7.70 -8.16 -4.61
C ALA A 41 7.18 -7.40 -3.38
N ILE A 42 6.63 -6.20 -3.59
CA ILE A 42 5.96 -5.42 -2.56
C ILE A 42 4.86 -4.54 -3.17
N ALA A 43 3.66 -4.60 -2.57
CA ALA A 43 2.58 -3.67 -2.83
C ALA A 43 2.53 -2.62 -1.71
N THR A 44 2.31 -1.35 -2.07
CA THR A 44 2.39 -0.23 -1.12
C THR A 44 1.09 0.59 -1.02
N PRO A 45 -0.10 -0.02 -0.79
CA PRO A 45 -1.35 0.73 -0.77
C PRO A 45 -1.41 1.74 0.38
N ASN A 46 -2.00 2.91 0.14
CA ASN A 46 -2.41 3.83 1.20
C ASN A 46 -3.67 3.33 1.91
N ARG A 47 -4.09 3.99 3.01
CA ARG A 47 -5.30 3.63 3.77
C ARG A 47 -6.54 3.44 2.89
N TYR A 48 -6.85 4.38 1.99
CA TYR A 48 -8.05 4.32 1.15
C TYR A 48 -7.96 3.18 0.13
N GLU A 49 -6.80 3.01 -0.50
CA GLU A 49 -6.54 1.90 -1.43
C GLU A 49 -6.67 0.55 -0.70
N ALA A 50 -6.11 0.45 0.50
CA ALA A 50 -6.18 -0.75 1.31
C ALA A 50 -7.62 -1.11 1.70
N GLN A 51 -8.46 -0.12 2.02
CA GLN A 51 -9.89 -0.34 2.26
C GLN A 51 -10.61 -0.92 1.05
N ILE A 52 -10.33 -0.40 -0.15
CA ILE A 52 -10.92 -0.90 -1.40
C ILE A 52 -10.45 -2.33 -1.68
N LEU A 53 -9.15 -2.58 -1.53
CA LEU A 53 -8.54 -3.88 -1.81
C LEU A 53 -9.04 -4.97 -0.84
N SER A 54 -9.09 -4.66 0.45
CA SER A 54 -9.49 -5.60 1.50
C SER A 54 -11.01 -5.74 1.64
N GLY A 55 -11.78 -4.71 1.29
CA GLY A 55 -13.21 -4.62 1.58
C GLY A 55 -13.52 -4.31 3.05
N LEU A 56 -12.52 -3.93 3.85
CA LEU A 56 -12.67 -3.54 5.26
C LEU A 56 -12.49 -2.03 5.42
N GLU A 57 -13.27 -1.42 6.32
CA GLU A 57 -12.95 -0.08 6.80
C GLU A 57 -11.71 -0.10 7.70
N ILE A 58 -10.91 0.95 7.62
CA ILE A 58 -9.70 1.10 8.44
C ILE A 58 -9.88 2.30 9.34
N ASN A 59 -10.09 2.05 10.64
CA ASN A 59 -10.21 3.08 11.67
C ASN A 59 -9.14 2.95 12.76
N THR A 60 -8.56 1.76 12.90
CA THR A 60 -7.56 1.43 13.90
C THR A 60 -6.32 0.78 13.27
N LEU A 61 -5.24 0.71 14.05
CA LEU A 61 -4.02 -0.01 13.65
C LEU A 61 -4.29 -1.51 13.45
N ASP A 62 -5.21 -2.09 14.22
CA ASP A 62 -5.59 -3.50 14.05
C ASP A 62 -6.38 -3.74 12.76
N ASP A 63 -7.17 -2.76 12.31
CA ASP A 63 -7.82 -2.84 11.00
C ASP A 63 -6.79 -2.79 9.87
N MET A 64 -5.76 -1.94 9.98
CA MET A 64 -4.65 -1.90 9.02
C MET A 64 -3.92 -3.24 8.94
N ARG A 65 -3.66 -3.87 10.10
CA ARG A 65 -3.06 -5.21 10.20
C ARG A 65 -3.88 -6.27 9.49
N LYS A 66 -5.18 -6.33 9.77
CA LYS A 66 -6.11 -7.26 9.10
C LYS A 66 -6.16 -6.99 7.59
N CYS A 67 -6.20 -5.73 7.18
CA CYS A 67 -6.18 -5.37 5.76
C CYS A 67 -4.92 -5.84 5.05
N ALA A 68 -3.73 -5.66 5.65
CA ALA A 68 -2.47 -6.13 5.07
C ALA A 68 -2.51 -7.64 4.81
N GLN A 69 -3.02 -8.42 5.77
CA GLN A 69 -3.17 -9.87 5.65
C GLN A 69 -4.16 -10.26 4.56
N ILE A 70 -5.34 -9.64 4.52
CA ILE A 70 -6.36 -9.91 3.49
C ILE A 70 -5.84 -9.58 2.10
N ILE A 71 -5.15 -8.45 1.92
CA ILE A 71 -4.60 -8.04 0.63
C ILE A 71 -3.55 -9.05 0.15
N HIS A 72 -2.65 -9.48 1.05
CA HIS A 72 -1.68 -10.52 0.75
C HIS A 72 -2.36 -11.82 0.33
N GLU A 73 -3.36 -12.28 1.09
CA GLU A 73 -4.07 -13.52 0.81
C GLU A 73 -4.88 -13.45 -0.50
N LYS A 74 -5.55 -12.32 -0.76
CA LYS A 74 -6.44 -12.13 -1.90
C LYS A 74 -5.69 -11.94 -3.21
N PHE A 75 -4.63 -11.12 -3.20
CA PHE A 75 -3.93 -10.72 -4.42
C PHE A 75 -2.52 -11.31 -4.55
N LYS A 76 -2.07 -12.11 -3.57
CA LYS A 76 -0.81 -12.86 -3.61
C LYS A 76 0.46 -12.00 -3.76
N ALA A 77 0.39 -10.71 -3.43
CA ALA A 77 1.59 -9.88 -3.31
C ALA A 77 2.54 -10.49 -2.27
N LYS A 78 3.82 -10.63 -2.58
CA LYS A 78 4.78 -11.25 -1.64
C LYS A 78 4.85 -10.48 -0.32
N VAL A 79 4.82 -9.15 -0.41
CA VAL A 79 4.80 -8.24 0.72
C VAL A 79 3.72 -7.18 0.51
N VAL A 80 3.02 -6.81 1.58
CA VAL A 80 2.09 -5.67 1.61
C VAL A 80 2.55 -4.67 2.66
N LEU A 81 2.74 -3.43 2.24
CA LEU A 81 3.02 -2.29 3.11
C LEU A 81 1.84 -1.30 3.06
N VAL A 82 0.95 -1.39 4.05
CA VAL A 82 -0.19 -0.47 4.18
C VAL A 82 0.29 0.84 4.81
N LYS A 83 0.22 1.92 4.04
CA LYS A 83 0.70 3.25 4.46
C LYS A 83 -0.35 3.96 5.34
N GLY A 84 0.03 4.34 6.56
CA GLY A 84 -0.86 4.97 7.54
C GLY A 84 -0.78 6.50 7.60
N GLY A 85 -0.12 7.15 6.64
CA GLY A 85 0.01 8.62 6.60
C GLY A 85 -1.32 9.41 6.64
N GLY A 86 -2.45 8.78 6.31
CA GLY A 86 -3.80 9.35 6.39
C GLY A 86 -4.60 9.01 7.65
N MET A 87 -4.00 8.33 8.63
CA MET A 87 -4.64 8.02 9.92
C MET A 87 -4.62 9.23 10.86
N SER A 88 -5.57 9.29 11.79
CA SER A 88 -5.60 10.27 12.88
C SER A 88 -4.99 9.73 14.18
N GLY A 89 -4.61 10.62 15.09
CA GLY A 89 -4.15 10.25 16.44
C GLY A 89 -2.91 9.35 16.44
N SER A 90 -2.92 8.30 17.25
CA SER A 90 -1.80 7.37 17.44
C SER A 90 -1.45 6.53 16.20
N GLY A 91 -2.34 6.45 15.20
CA GLY A 91 -2.05 5.77 13.94
C GLY A 91 -1.32 6.63 12.92
N ARG A 92 -1.22 7.94 13.14
CA ARG A 92 -0.60 8.85 12.18
C ARG A 92 0.91 8.62 12.14
N GLY A 93 1.44 8.31 10.95
CA GLY A 93 2.87 8.00 10.78
C GLY A 93 3.25 6.57 11.19
N VAL A 94 2.28 5.66 11.21
CA VAL A 94 2.52 4.23 11.42
C VAL A 94 2.13 3.48 10.15
N ASP A 95 3.09 2.80 9.53
CA ASP A 95 2.83 1.88 8.42
C ASP A 95 2.78 0.44 8.93
N VAL A 96 2.07 -0.43 8.21
CA VAL A 96 1.97 -1.85 8.53
C VAL A 96 2.58 -2.68 7.42
N TRP A 97 3.53 -3.53 7.76
CA TRP A 97 4.22 -4.43 6.84
C TRP A 97 3.82 -5.88 7.13
N PHE A 98 3.55 -6.66 6.08
CA PHE A 98 3.26 -8.09 6.16
C PHE A 98 3.84 -8.85 4.97
N ASP A 99 4.55 -9.95 5.21
CA ASP A 99 5.18 -10.79 4.17
C ASP A 99 4.57 -12.20 4.04
N GLY A 100 3.44 -12.45 4.71
CA GLY A 100 2.82 -13.78 4.81
C GLY A 100 3.21 -14.57 6.06
N GLN A 101 4.24 -14.14 6.80
CA GLN A 101 4.68 -14.81 8.04
C GLN A 101 4.78 -13.81 9.20
N LYS A 102 5.44 -12.70 8.98
CA LYS A 102 5.76 -11.68 9.97
C LYS A 102 4.93 -10.44 9.70
N LEU A 103 4.33 -9.92 10.77
CA LEU A 103 3.51 -8.71 10.76
C LEU A 103 4.18 -7.66 11.64
N GLU A 104 4.55 -6.52 11.05
CA GLU A 104 5.27 -5.45 11.74
C GLU A 104 4.61 -4.10 11.58
N THR A 105 4.87 -3.22 12.55
CA THR A 105 4.46 -1.82 12.50
C THR A 105 5.69 -0.93 12.46
N LEU A 106 5.76 -0.08 11.46
CA LEU A 106 6.87 0.82 11.21
C LEU A 106 6.44 2.23 11.60
N SER A 107 7.01 2.76 12.69
CA SER A 107 6.68 4.10 13.17
C SER A 107 7.72 5.10 12.69
N VAL A 108 7.27 6.19 12.08
CA VAL A 108 8.13 7.28 11.64
C VAL A 108 7.83 8.56 12.41
N LYS A 109 8.87 9.36 12.66
CA LYS A 109 8.70 10.70 13.22
C LYS A 109 7.95 11.58 12.23
N GLN A 110 6.89 12.23 12.69
CA GLN A 110 6.19 13.19 11.85
C GLN A 110 7.03 14.45 11.63
N VAL A 111 6.94 14.96 10.42
CA VAL A 111 7.55 16.21 10.02
C VAL A 111 6.44 17.21 9.78
N GLU A 112 6.43 18.29 10.56
CA GLU A 112 5.48 19.39 10.37
C GLU A 112 5.85 20.16 9.10
N THR A 113 5.05 19.97 8.04
CA THR A 113 5.26 20.60 6.75
C THR A 113 3.96 20.70 5.95
N LYS A 114 3.89 21.68 5.05
CA LYS A 114 2.82 21.79 4.05
C LYS A 114 3.06 20.90 2.83
N ASN A 115 4.28 20.40 2.67
CA ASN A 115 4.71 19.57 1.54
C ASN A 115 4.35 18.10 1.79
N THR A 116 3.05 17.79 1.77
CA THR A 116 2.56 16.45 2.06
C THR A 116 2.32 15.62 0.80
N HIS A 117 2.26 16.23 -0.38
CA HIS A 117 2.05 15.54 -1.66
C HIS A 117 3.29 14.73 -2.06
N GLY A 118 3.08 13.61 -2.76
CA GLY A 118 4.16 12.80 -3.31
C GLY A 118 4.90 11.90 -2.30
N THR A 119 4.65 12.00 -0.99
CA THR A 119 5.37 11.18 0.01
C THR A 119 5.25 9.67 -0.22
N GLY A 120 4.10 9.20 -0.71
CA GLY A 120 3.90 7.80 -1.09
C GLY A 120 4.77 7.39 -2.27
N CYS A 121 4.80 8.19 -3.34
CA CYS A 121 5.63 7.91 -4.51
C CYS A 121 7.12 7.97 -4.17
N THR A 122 7.55 8.91 -3.34
CA THR A 122 8.94 8.98 -2.84
C THR A 122 9.31 7.72 -2.07
N LEU A 123 8.42 7.22 -1.20
CA LEU A 123 8.64 5.98 -0.47
C LEU A 123 8.77 4.79 -1.42
N SER A 124 7.84 4.61 -2.36
CA SER A 124 7.85 3.48 -3.29
C SER A 124 9.07 3.54 -4.23
N ALA A 125 9.51 4.72 -4.66
CA ALA A 125 10.74 4.91 -5.41
C ALA A 125 11.99 4.57 -4.58
N ALA A 126 12.03 4.98 -3.30
CA ALA A 126 13.13 4.66 -2.40
C ALA A 126 13.22 3.15 -2.13
N ILE A 127 12.09 2.46 -1.97
CA ILE A 127 12.04 1.00 -1.85
C ILE A 127 12.59 0.37 -3.13
N ALA A 128 12.08 0.76 -4.30
CA ALA A 128 12.52 0.21 -5.58
C ALA A 128 14.03 0.38 -5.82
N ALA A 129 14.62 1.52 -5.41
CA ALA A 129 16.04 1.78 -5.56
C ALA A 129 16.95 0.96 -4.62
N ASN A 130 16.40 0.32 -3.58
CA ASN A 130 17.14 -0.45 -2.58
C ASN A 130 16.83 -1.96 -2.63
N LEU A 131 16.14 -2.44 -3.67
CA LEU A 131 15.88 -3.87 -3.94
C LEU A 131 16.73 -4.37 -5.11
#